data_AF-A0A097PMK8-F1
#
_entry.id   AF-A0A097PMK8-F1
#
_cell.length_a   1.000
_cell.length_b   1.000
_cell.length_c   1.000
_cell.angle_alpha   90.00
_cell.angle_beta   90.00
_cell.angle_gamma   90.00
#
_symmetry.space_group_name_H-M   'P 1'
#
loop_
_entity.id
_entity.type
_entity.pdbx_description
1 polymer ?
#
loop_
_entity_poly.entity_id
_entity_poly.type
_entity_poly.pdbx_seq_one_letter_code
_entity_poly.pdbx_strand_id
1 'polypeptide(L)'
;LYKILGAETHFLGDGIRRAYEAKFSKPPQYAFSNEALISRRQILQAACETLADPASRREYNQSLVDDSILTEIPFDKVPGALCVLQEAGETELVLRIGGGLLRERLPKMFKQDVVLAMALAYVDVSRDAMALSPPDFIVACEMLERALKLLQEEGASSLAPDLQTQIDETLEEITPRCVLELLALPLDDERREEGLQGVRNILWAVGGGGAAAIAGSFTREDFMNEAFLHMKAAEQVELFVATPSNIPAESFEAYGVALALVAQAFVGKKPHLIQDADNLFHQLQQTKVEVDFALERGLCALLVGELDQCRSWLGLDSDSSPYRNPSIIDFIMENALPGLCKLLETWLVFPRFRDTKETNFKLGDYYDDPTVLRYLERLESPLAAAAAIAKIGAVQASVIKALKRVFPASVKIMCAGVAIGLITLAGLKILPPKMSAMVAEALVRKWQYIKSQAFGPDHCLGRLQEVLDGEMLKIWTDRAAEIAELGWSYDYNLEDLNIDSVTISQNGRRAVVETTLKESTPQHATSTYTTRYEMSGWKIIEGA
;
A
#
# COMPACT_ATOMS: atom_id res chain seq x y z
N LEU A 1 37.51 19.63 -6.70
CA LEU A 1 38.59 18.72 -7.17
C LEU A 1 38.58 17.36 -6.47
N TYR A 2 38.53 17.28 -5.13
CA TYR A 2 38.50 15.99 -4.40
C TYR A 2 37.39 15.04 -4.86
N LYS A 3 36.13 15.52 -4.85
CA LYS A 3 34.96 14.75 -5.28
C LYS A 3 35.09 14.21 -6.72
N ILE A 4 35.58 15.06 -7.63
CA ILE A 4 35.81 14.72 -9.03
C ILE A 4 36.78 13.53 -9.20
N LEU A 5 37.83 13.46 -8.39
CA LEU A 5 38.76 12.32 -8.39
C LEU A 5 38.24 11.12 -7.60
N GLY A 6 37.14 11.26 -6.85
CA GLY A 6 36.75 10.27 -5.84
C GLY A 6 37.79 10.13 -4.72
N ALA A 7 38.50 11.22 -4.40
CA ALA A 7 39.54 11.24 -3.39
C ALA A 7 39.07 11.96 -2.12
N GLU A 8 39.55 11.52 -0.97
CA GLU A 8 39.26 12.19 0.31
C GLU A 8 40.31 13.26 0.64
N THR A 9 39.92 14.24 1.46
CA THR A 9 40.79 15.35 1.88
C THR A 9 42.03 14.88 2.65
N HIS A 10 41.98 13.69 3.25
CA HIS A 10 43.07 13.09 3.99
C HIS A 10 44.07 12.30 3.11
N PHE A 11 43.75 12.03 1.83
CA PHE A 11 44.62 11.25 0.94
C PHE A 11 45.95 11.97 0.66
N LEU A 12 47.09 11.30 0.79
CA LEU A 12 48.40 11.85 0.39
C LEU A 12 48.57 11.86 -1.14
N GLY A 13 49.64 12.48 -1.65
CA GLY A 13 49.88 12.63 -3.10
C GLY A 13 49.79 11.32 -3.90
N ASP A 14 50.31 10.21 -3.37
CA ASP A 14 50.19 8.89 -4.01
C ASP A 14 48.78 8.31 -3.94
N GLY A 15 47.99 8.65 -2.92
CA GLY A 15 46.56 8.34 -2.84
C GLY A 15 45.75 9.11 -3.89
N ILE A 16 46.09 10.39 -4.11
CA ILE A 16 45.48 11.22 -5.17
C ILE A 16 45.79 10.64 -6.56
N ARG A 17 47.05 10.28 -6.83
CA ARG A 17 47.44 9.66 -8.10
C ARG A 17 46.70 8.35 -8.36
N ARG A 18 46.57 7.48 -7.35
CA ARG A 18 45.79 6.24 -7.46
C ARG A 18 44.30 6.50 -7.73
N ALA A 19 43.71 7.51 -7.07
CA ALA A 19 42.32 7.90 -7.32
C ALA A 19 42.14 8.42 -8.77
N TYR A 20 43.06 9.26 -9.24
CA TYR A 20 43.11 9.69 -10.63
C TYR A 20 43.24 8.52 -11.61
N GLU A 21 44.17 7.59 -11.40
CA GLU A 21 44.37 6.41 -12.26
C GLU A 21 43.11 5.52 -12.30
N ALA A 22 42.44 5.33 -11.16
CA ALA A 22 41.19 4.58 -11.07
C ALA A 22 40.04 5.25 -11.84
N LYS A 23 39.93 6.59 -11.77
CA LYS A 23 38.93 7.35 -12.55
C LYS A 23 39.29 7.43 -14.04
N PHE A 24 40.57 7.56 -14.36
CA PHE A 24 41.07 7.65 -15.74
C PHE A 24 40.88 6.34 -16.50
N SER A 25 41.12 5.20 -15.85
CA SER A 25 40.97 3.86 -16.43
C SER A 25 39.52 3.46 -16.69
N LYS A 26 38.55 4.17 -16.11
CA LYS A 26 37.11 3.96 -16.34
C LYS A 26 36.59 5.03 -17.31
N PRO A 27 36.40 4.71 -18.61
CA PRO A 27 35.75 5.64 -19.53
C PRO A 27 34.27 5.82 -19.16
N PRO A 28 33.65 6.96 -19.52
CA PRO A 28 32.20 7.12 -19.42
C PRO A 28 31.48 5.99 -20.16
N GLN A 29 30.36 5.53 -19.60
CA GLN A 29 29.61 4.39 -20.11
C GLN A 29 28.94 4.66 -21.47
N TYR A 30 28.59 5.92 -21.75
CA TYR A 30 27.92 6.34 -22.98
C TYR A 30 28.83 7.22 -23.85
N ALA A 31 28.57 7.23 -25.16
CA ALA A 31 29.46 7.82 -26.16
C ALA A 31 29.39 9.36 -26.19
N PHE A 32 30.06 10.00 -25.23
CA PHE A 32 30.46 11.41 -25.34
C PHE A 32 31.37 11.61 -26.55
N SER A 33 31.38 12.82 -27.10
CA SER A 33 32.28 13.20 -28.19
C SER A 33 33.76 13.09 -27.77
N ASN A 34 34.65 12.89 -28.75
CA ASN A 34 36.10 12.88 -28.49
C ASN A 34 36.59 14.18 -27.83
N GLU A 35 35.99 15.33 -28.17
CA GLU A 35 36.33 16.64 -27.59
C GLU A 35 35.95 16.71 -26.10
N ALA A 36 34.76 16.22 -25.74
CA ALA A 36 34.33 16.13 -24.35
C ALA A 36 35.21 15.14 -23.56
N LEU A 37 35.60 14.01 -24.14
CA LEU A 37 36.49 13.03 -23.50
C LEU A 37 37.92 13.57 -23.29
N ILE A 38 38.45 14.34 -24.25
CA ILE A 38 39.72 15.05 -24.09
C ILE A 38 39.62 16.09 -22.97
N SER A 39 38.52 16.85 -22.95
CA SER A 39 38.28 17.86 -21.91
C SER A 39 38.15 17.23 -20.52
N ARG A 40 37.39 16.14 -20.38
CA ARG A 40 37.31 15.31 -19.17
C ARG A 40 38.70 14.91 -18.67
N ARG A 41 39.54 14.39 -19.57
CA ARG A 41 40.91 13.96 -19.24
C ARG A 41 41.76 15.12 -18.72
N GLN A 42 41.72 16.26 -19.40
CA GLN A 42 42.49 17.44 -19.00
C GLN A 42 42.04 17.95 -17.62
N ILE A 43 40.74 17.92 -17.32
CA ILE A 43 40.19 18.33 -16.03
C ILE A 43 40.64 17.37 -14.92
N LEU A 44 40.54 16.06 -15.14
CA LEU A 44 41.01 15.05 -14.19
C LEU A 44 42.52 15.17 -13.92
N GLN A 45 43.31 15.41 -14.98
CA GLN A 45 44.75 15.62 -14.87
C GLN A 45 45.07 16.88 -14.06
N ALA A 46 44.43 18.02 -14.38
CA ALA A 46 44.61 19.27 -13.64
C ALA A 46 44.23 19.12 -12.15
N ALA A 47 43.14 18.37 -11.86
CA ALA A 47 42.75 18.04 -10.50
C ALA A 47 43.81 17.22 -9.77
N CYS A 48 44.38 16.22 -10.44
CA CYS A 48 45.44 15.37 -9.90
C CYS A 48 46.71 16.18 -9.61
N GLU A 49 47.17 16.99 -10.56
CA GLU A 49 48.37 17.83 -10.43
C GLU A 49 48.22 18.83 -9.27
N THR A 50 47.06 19.49 -9.17
CA THR A 50 46.75 20.44 -8.09
C THR A 50 46.74 19.77 -6.72
N LEU A 51 46.14 18.58 -6.60
CA LEU A 51 45.96 17.89 -5.31
C LEU A 51 47.16 17.03 -4.89
N ALA A 52 48.01 16.62 -5.84
CA ALA A 52 49.23 15.86 -5.59
C ALA A 52 50.40 16.77 -5.20
N ASP A 53 50.43 18.02 -5.67
CA ASP A 53 51.44 19.01 -5.27
C ASP A 53 51.11 19.63 -3.88
N PRO A 54 52.02 19.54 -2.89
CA PRO A 54 51.75 20.04 -1.53
C PRO A 54 51.53 21.54 -1.41
N ALA A 55 52.06 22.36 -2.32
CA ALA A 55 51.90 23.82 -2.29
C ALA A 55 50.54 24.21 -2.89
N SER A 56 50.27 23.73 -4.10
CA SER A 56 49.01 23.96 -4.82
C SER A 56 47.79 23.42 -4.05
N ARG A 57 47.94 22.26 -3.41
CA ARG A 57 46.89 21.67 -2.56
C ARG A 57 46.60 22.54 -1.34
N ARG A 58 47.62 23.15 -0.73
CA ARG A 58 47.42 24.03 0.43
C ARG A 58 46.62 25.26 0.03
N GLU A 59 46.97 25.89 -1.08
CA GLU A 59 46.23 27.03 -1.62
C GLU A 59 44.78 26.65 -1.96
N TYR A 60 44.57 25.53 -2.66
CA TYR A 60 43.23 25.02 -2.95
C TYR A 60 42.40 24.77 -1.68
N ASN A 61 43.00 24.14 -0.67
CA ASN A 61 42.33 23.85 0.60
C ASN A 61 41.99 25.12 1.38
N GLN A 62 42.83 26.16 1.30
CA GLN A 62 42.56 27.44 1.92
C GLN A 62 41.38 28.13 1.25
N SER A 63 41.36 28.17 -0.09
CA SER A 63 40.23 28.70 -0.86
C SER A 63 38.92 27.94 -0.63
N LEU A 64 38.99 26.64 -0.29
CA LEU A 64 37.82 25.83 0.08
C LEU A 64 37.20 26.26 1.40
N VAL A 65 38.01 26.70 2.36
CA VAL A 65 37.55 27.18 3.67
C VAL A 65 36.93 28.56 3.56
N ASP A 66 37.50 29.41 2.69
CA ASP A 66 37.04 30.79 2.49
C ASP A 66 35.81 30.90 1.57
N ASP A 67 35.26 29.77 1.11
CA ASP A 67 34.13 29.64 0.16
C ASP A 67 34.30 30.47 -1.12
N SER A 68 35.56 30.73 -1.50
CA SER A 68 35.95 31.58 -2.63
C SER A 68 36.37 30.78 -3.86
N ILE A 69 36.00 29.49 -3.95
CA ILE A 69 36.40 28.63 -5.06
C ILE A 69 35.59 28.96 -6.31
N LEU A 70 36.25 29.63 -7.25
CA LEU A 70 35.82 29.70 -8.65
C LEU A 70 36.91 29.05 -9.50
N THR A 71 36.64 27.86 -10.01
CA THR A 71 37.49 27.26 -11.05
C THR A 71 36.94 27.71 -12.39
N GLU A 72 37.65 28.62 -13.06
CA GLU A 72 37.30 29.03 -14.41
C GLU A 72 37.55 27.88 -15.39
N ILE A 73 36.51 27.49 -16.13
CA ILE A 73 36.60 26.46 -17.16
C ILE A 73 36.35 27.13 -18.51
N PRO A 74 37.29 27.02 -19.47
CA PRO A 74 37.08 27.48 -20.83
C PRO A 74 35.79 26.90 -21.42
N PHE A 75 35.04 27.71 -22.16
CA PHE A 75 33.71 27.33 -22.64
C PHE A 75 33.73 26.02 -23.44
N ASP A 76 34.75 25.81 -24.27
CA ASP A 76 34.96 24.59 -25.07
C ASP A 76 35.12 23.31 -24.22
N LYS A 77 35.54 23.44 -22.95
CA LYS A 77 35.73 22.31 -22.03
C LYS A 77 34.52 22.00 -21.15
N VAL A 78 33.47 22.83 -21.22
CA VAL A 78 32.27 22.70 -20.38
C VAL A 78 31.59 21.33 -20.52
N PRO A 79 31.44 20.71 -21.71
CA PRO A 79 30.83 19.38 -21.79
C PRO A 79 31.65 18.30 -21.06
N GLY A 80 32.98 18.38 -21.15
CA GLY A 80 33.87 17.52 -20.37
C GLY A 80 33.78 17.77 -18.86
N ALA A 81 33.56 19.02 -18.45
CA ALA A 81 33.33 19.38 -17.05
C ALA A 81 32.00 18.81 -16.52
N LEU A 82 30.92 18.93 -17.30
CA LEU A 82 29.61 18.36 -16.94
C LEU A 82 29.66 16.84 -16.83
N CYS A 83 30.37 16.16 -17.74
CA CYS A 83 30.61 14.73 -17.66
C CYS A 83 31.30 14.36 -16.34
N VAL A 84 32.36 15.08 -15.96
CA VAL A 84 33.09 14.85 -14.71
C VAL A 84 32.25 15.15 -13.46
N LEU A 85 31.40 16.18 -13.50
CA LEU A 85 30.49 16.51 -12.41
C LEU A 85 29.41 15.45 -12.24
N GLN A 86 28.86 14.92 -13.34
CA GLN A 86 27.90 13.81 -13.32
C GLN A 86 28.55 12.56 -12.70
N GLU A 87 29.75 12.18 -13.12
CA GLU A 87 30.50 11.06 -12.53
C GLU A 87 30.87 11.24 -11.05
N ALA A 88 30.80 12.47 -10.54
CA ALA A 88 31.05 12.83 -9.14
C ALA A 88 29.77 12.89 -8.31
N GLY A 89 28.60 12.69 -8.92
CA GLY A 89 27.30 12.79 -8.26
C GLY A 89 26.80 14.21 -8.03
N GLU A 90 27.38 15.22 -8.68
CA GLU A 90 26.96 16.63 -8.57
C GLU A 90 25.77 16.93 -9.49
N THR A 91 24.69 16.17 -9.33
CA THR A 91 23.51 16.16 -10.23
C THR A 91 22.83 17.52 -10.34
N GLU A 92 22.58 18.19 -9.21
CA GLU A 92 21.94 19.52 -9.20
C GLU A 92 22.73 20.54 -10.01
N LEU A 93 24.07 20.53 -9.87
CA LEU A 93 24.94 21.45 -10.59
C LEU A 93 24.94 21.16 -12.10
N VAL A 94 24.97 19.88 -12.49
CA VAL A 94 24.88 19.46 -13.89
C VAL A 94 23.58 19.93 -14.52
N LEU A 95 22.45 19.69 -13.85
CA LEU A 95 21.13 20.07 -14.35
C LEU A 95 20.97 21.60 -14.45
N ARG A 96 21.46 22.34 -13.45
CA ARG A 96 21.41 23.81 -13.42
C ARG A 96 22.23 24.43 -14.55
N ILE A 97 23.48 24.00 -14.71
CA ILE A 97 24.37 24.53 -15.77
C ILE A 97 23.84 24.12 -17.14
N GLY A 98 23.52 22.84 -17.32
CA GLY A 98 23.01 22.30 -18.59
C GLY A 98 21.70 22.99 -19.03
N GLY A 99 20.76 23.19 -18.10
CA GLY A 99 19.51 23.91 -18.38
C GLY A 99 19.72 25.38 -18.77
N GLY A 100 20.77 26.03 -18.25
CA GLY A 100 21.19 27.36 -18.71
C GLY A 100 21.74 27.32 -20.14
N LEU A 101 22.63 26.38 -20.43
CA LEU A 101 23.29 26.22 -21.73
C LEU A 101 22.30 25.88 -22.86
N LEU A 102 21.30 25.04 -22.61
CA LEU A 102 20.32 24.65 -23.63
C LEU A 102 19.43 25.80 -24.12
N ARG A 103 19.40 26.93 -23.41
CA ARG A 103 18.73 28.17 -23.87
C ARG A 103 19.56 28.95 -24.88
N GLU A 104 20.85 28.63 -25.02
CA GLU A 104 21.77 29.27 -25.93
C GLU A 104 21.91 28.50 -27.25
N ARG A 105 22.47 29.17 -28.25
CA ARG A 105 22.76 28.53 -29.54
C ARG A 105 24.11 27.82 -29.49
N LEU A 106 24.07 26.51 -29.26
CA LEU A 106 25.26 25.67 -29.11
C LEU A 106 25.62 24.91 -30.41
N PRO A 107 26.91 24.59 -30.62
CA PRO A 107 27.32 23.61 -31.64
C PRO A 107 26.67 22.24 -31.41
N LYS A 108 26.40 21.48 -32.48
CA LYS A 108 25.65 20.21 -32.41
C LYS A 108 26.27 19.20 -31.43
N MET A 109 27.56 18.90 -31.56
CA MET A 109 28.24 17.92 -30.70
C MET A 109 28.28 18.38 -29.25
N PHE A 110 28.56 19.67 -29.04
CA PHE A 110 28.55 20.29 -27.71
C PHE A 110 27.18 20.13 -27.03
N LYS A 111 26.10 20.43 -27.75
CA LYS A 111 24.73 20.29 -27.26
C LYS A 111 24.42 18.83 -26.90
N GLN A 112 24.83 17.88 -27.75
CA GLN A 112 24.62 16.45 -27.51
C GLN A 112 25.33 15.96 -26.23
N ASP A 113 26.56 16.40 -25.99
CA ASP A 113 27.30 16.05 -24.78
C ASP A 113 26.67 16.67 -23.52
N VAL A 114 26.16 17.90 -23.60
CA VAL A 114 25.42 18.55 -22.50
C VAL A 114 24.13 17.77 -22.20
N VAL A 115 23.34 17.43 -23.23
CA VAL A 115 22.11 16.65 -23.09
C VAL A 115 22.41 15.28 -22.47
N LEU A 116 23.46 14.59 -22.91
CA LEU A 116 23.84 13.30 -22.38
C LEU A 116 24.21 13.37 -20.89
N ALA A 117 25.00 14.37 -20.49
CA ALA A 117 25.35 14.57 -19.08
C ALA A 117 24.11 14.87 -18.21
N MET A 118 23.17 15.67 -18.71
CA MET A 118 21.92 15.97 -18.00
C MET A 118 21.01 14.75 -17.90
N ALA A 119 20.86 13.96 -18.97
CA ALA A 119 20.04 12.75 -18.96
C ALA A 119 20.56 11.73 -17.95
N LEU A 120 21.88 11.53 -17.89
CA LEU A 120 22.52 10.67 -16.90
C LEU A 120 22.33 11.20 -15.47
N ALA A 121 22.40 12.51 -15.27
CA ALA A 121 22.11 13.11 -13.96
C ALA A 121 20.66 12.86 -13.52
N TYR A 122 19.67 12.94 -14.43
CA TYR A 122 18.30 12.56 -14.11
C TYR A 122 18.15 11.08 -13.77
N VAL A 123 18.84 10.19 -14.50
CA VAL A 123 18.85 8.74 -14.20
C VAL A 123 19.47 8.47 -12.81
N ASP A 124 20.51 9.19 -12.43
CA ASP A 124 21.10 9.08 -11.10
C ASP A 124 20.11 9.53 -10.00
N VAL A 125 19.40 10.65 -10.20
CA VAL A 125 18.35 11.10 -9.26
C VAL A 125 17.23 10.06 -9.13
N SER A 126 16.81 9.45 -10.26
CA SER A 126 15.81 8.37 -10.23
C SER A 126 16.29 7.16 -9.43
N ARG A 127 17.55 6.75 -9.62
CA ARG A 127 18.16 5.65 -8.85
C ARG A 127 18.21 5.95 -7.36
N ASP A 128 18.59 7.17 -6.99
CA ASP A 128 18.65 7.61 -5.60
C ASP A 128 17.25 7.63 -4.96
N ALA A 129 16.21 8.07 -5.70
CA ALA A 129 14.82 8.05 -5.24
C ALA A 129 14.29 6.63 -4.99
N MET A 130 14.64 5.68 -5.86
CA MET A 130 14.29 4.26 -5.68
C MET A 130 15.06 3.59 -4.52
N ALA A 131 16.22 4.13 -4.14
CA ALA A 131 17.04 3.61 -3.05
C ALA A 131 16.60 4.10 -1.66
N LEU A 132 15.63 5.03 -1.59
CA LEU A 132 15.06 5.50 -0.32
C LEU A 132 14.27 4.39 0.41
N SER A 133 14.00 4.62 1.69
CA SER A 133 13.17 3.74 2.52
C SER A 133 12.09 4.56 3.25
N PRO A 134 10.82 4.56 2.79
CA PRO A 134 10.33 3.87 1.58
C PRO A 134 10.86 4.51 0.28
N PRO A 135 10.89 3.78 -0.86
CA PRO A 135 11.19 4.33 -2.17
C PRO A 135 10.23 5.46 -2.57
N ASP A 136 10.68 6.38 -3.43
CA ASP A 136 9.85 7.42 -4.05
C ASP A 136 9.74 7.16 -5.55
N PHE A 137 8.76 6.35 -5.95
CA PHE A 137 8.54 5.97 -7.36
C PHE A 137 7.95 7.12 -8.18
N ILE A 138 7.24 8.07 -7.56
CA ILE A 138 6.76 9.29 -8.23
C ILE A 138 7.95 10.08 -8.77
N VAL A 139 8.90 10.45 -7.90
CA VAL A 139 10.11 11.18 -8.32
C VAL A 139 10.94 10.35 -9.29
N ALA A 140 11.07 9.04 -9.05
CA ALA A 140 11.82 8.16 -9.94
C ALA A 140 11.28 8.16 -11.38
N CYS A 141 9.96 8.03 -11.57
CA CYS A 141 9.31 8.11 -12.87
C CYS A 141 9.47 9.50 -13.50
N GLU A 142 9.18 10.57 -12.75
CA GLU A 142 9.28 11.94 -13.27
C GLU A 142 10.69 12.25 -13.81
N MET A 143 11.74 11.80 -13.11
CA MET A 143 13.12 12.04 -13.56
C MET A 143 13.47 11.23 -14.80
N LEU A 144 13.02 9.98 -14.91
CA LEU A 144 13.25 9.16 -16.11
C LEU A 144 12.49 9.69 -17.32
N GLU A 145 11.24 10.13 -17.16
CA GLU A 145 10.47 10.77 -18.22
C GLU A 145 11.13 12.06 -18.71
N ARG A 146 11.67 12.89 -17.78
CA ARG A 146 12.46 14.08 -18.13
C ARG A 146 13.74 13.72 -18.89
N ALA A 147 14.44 12.66 -18.48
CA ALA A 147 15.64 12.19 -19.18
C ALA A 147 15.31 11.74 -20.61
N LEU A 148 14.26 10.93 -20.77
CA LEU A 148 13.81 10.42 -22.06
C LEU A 148 13.36 11.56 -22.98
N LYS A 149 12.52 12.47 -22.49
CA LYS A 149 12.07 13.66 -23.23
C LYS A 149 13.25 14.51 -23.68
N LEU A 150 14.23 14.73 -22.81
CA LEU A 150 15.42 15.51 -23.14
C LEU A 150 16.25 14.84 -24.25
N LEU A 151 16.44 13.52 -24.19
CA LEU A 151 17.16 12.75 -25.21
C LEU A 151 16.43 12.77 -26.57
N GLN A 152 15.10 12.79 -26.57
CA GLN A 152 14.27 12.76 -27.79
C GLN A 152 14.10 14.14 -28.43
N GLU A 153 13.88 15.19 -27.64
CA GLU A 153 13.60 16.54 -28.15
C GLU A 153 14.87 17.34 -28.41
N GLU A 154 15.85 17.27 -27.50
CA GLU A 154 17.07 18.09 -27.54
C GLU A 154 18.29 17.31 -28.06
N GLY A 155 18.29 15.99 -27.89
CA GLY A 155 19.26 15.08 -28.49
C GLY A 155 18.88 14.80 -29.94
N ALA A 156 19.63 15.36 -30.90
CA ALA A 156 19.40 15.12 -32.33
C ALA A 156 19.12 13.63 -32.64
N SER A 157 18.34 13.35 -33.69
CA SER A 157 17.81 12.02 -34.03
C SER A 157 18.75 10.87 -33.61
N SER A 158 18.34 10.05 -32.64
CA SER A 158 19.05 8.89 -32.08
C SER A 158 20.26 9.14 -31.14
N LEU A 159 20.23 10.17 -30.29
CA LEU A 159 21.25 10.31 -29.23
C LEU A 159 21.10 9.19 -28.18
N ALA A 160 22.15 8.39 -27.99
CA ALA A 160 22.23 7.33 -26.97
C ALA A 160 21.01 6.37 -26.97
N PRO A 161 20.75 5.63 -28.07
CA PRO A 161 19.57 4.77 -28.19
C PRO A 161 19.55 3.68 -27.10
N ASP A 162 20.71 3.11 -26.75
CA ASP A 162 20.81 2.10 -25.69
C ASP A 162 20.38 2.65 -24.32
N LEU A 163 20.65 3.94 -24.05
CA LEU A 163 20.21 4.61 -22.83
C LEU A 163 18.70 4.85 -22.85
N GLN A 164 18.15 5.28 -23.99
CA GLN A 164 16.70 5.47 -24.14
C GLN A 164 15.96 4.14 -23.89
N THR A 165 16.42 3.05 -24.50
CA THR A 165 15.85 1.71 -24.26
C THR A 165 15.94 1.30 -22.80
N GLN A 166 17.08 1.53 -22.13
CA GLN A 166 17.21 1.23 -20.69
C GLN A 166 16.27 2.06 -19.83
N ILE A 167 16.06 3.33 -20.17
CA ILE A 167 15.11 4.21 -19.48
C ILE A 167 13.67 3.71 -19.70
N ASP A 168 13.31 3.36 -20.94
CA ASP A 168 11.99 2.83 -21.27
C ASP A 168 11.70 1.51 -20.54
N GLU A 169 12.65 0.57 -20.55
CA GLU A 169 12.53 -0.71 -19.82
C GLU A 169 12.38 -0.48 -18.30
N THR A 170 13.15 0.46 -17.74
CA THR A 170 13.05 0.82 -16.31
C THR A 170 11.70 1.45 -16.00
N LEU A 171 11.23 2.38 -16.85
CA LEU A 171 9.91 3.02 -16.71
C LEU A 171 8.80 1.96 -16.76
N GLU A 172 8.85 1.03 -17.70
CA GLU A 172 7.88 -0.06 -17.80
C GLU A 172 7.84 -0.87 -16.50
N GLU A 173 9.00 -1.20 -15.91
CA GLU A 173 9.10 -1.95 -14.65
C GLU A 173 8.53 -1.19 -13.45
N ILE A 174 8.81 0.11 -13.30
CA ILE A 174 8.45 0.86 -12.09
C ILE A 174 7.10 1.58 -12.16
N THR A 175 6.54 1.76 -13.36
CA THR A 175 5.29 2.51 -13.58
C THR A 175 4.13 2.03 -12.70
N PRO A 176 3.88 0.71 -12.54
CA PRO A 176 2.81 0.25 -11.66
C PRO A 176 2.95 0.72 -10.22
N ARG A 177 4.18 0.77 -9.68
CA ARG A 177 4.43 1.26 -8.32
C ARG A 177 4.24 2.77 -8.22
N CYS A 178 4.71 3.53 -9.22
CA CYS A 178 4.46 4.97 -9.30
C CYS A 178 2.95 5.30 -9.34
N VAL A 179 2.18 4.55 -10.14
CA VAL A 179 0.72 4.71 -10.23
C VAL A 179 0.04 4.45 -8.88
N LEU A 180 0.46 3.42 -8.14
CA LEU A 180 -0.06 3.13 -6.80
C LEU A 180 0.30 4.24 -5.81
N GLU A 181 1.52 4.78 -5.86
CA GLU A 181 1.93 5.91 -5.01
C GLU A 181 1.15 7.18 -5.32
N LEU A 182 0.96 7.53 -6.59
CA LEU A 182 0.10 8.64 -7.02
C LEU A 182 -1.32 8.45 -6.49
N LEU A 183 -1.86 7.24 -6.59
CA LEU A 183 -3.19 6.93 -6.09
C LEU A 183 -3.27 7.02 -4.55
N ALA A 184 -2.17 6.71 -3.86
CA ALA A 184 -2.04 6.78 -2.41
C ALA A 184 -1.86 8.21 -1.86
N LEU A 185 -1.60 9.22 -2.71
CA LEU A 185 -1.58 10.63 -2.31
C LEU A 185 -2.88 11.07 -1.61
N PRO A 186 -2.87 12.15 -0.80
CA PRO A 186 -4.06 12.68 -0.13
C PRO A 186 -5.26 12.86 -1.07
N LEU A 187 -6.48 12.75 -0.52
CA LEU A 187 -7.71 12.76 -1.33
C LEU A 187 -7.98 14.09 -2.05
N ASP A 188 -7.33 15.16 -1.61
CA ASP A 188 -7.36 16.52 -2.12
C ASP A 188 -6.17 16.85 -3.06
N ASP A 189 -5.21 15.94 -3.24
CA ASP A 189 -4.11 16.11 -4.19
C ASP A 189 -4.59 15.83 -5.62
N GLU A 190 -4.45 16.83 -6.50
CA GLU A 190 -4.88 16.74 -7.90
C GLU A 190 -4.14 15.66 -8.68
N ARG A 191 -2.88 15.37 -8.32
CA ARG A 191 -2.05 14.33 -8.98
C ARG A 191 -2.60 12.93 -8.77
N ARG A 192 -3.51 12.75 -7.81
CA ARG A 192 -4.19 11.47 -7.60
C ARG A 192 -5.05 11.05 -8.80
N GLU A 193 -5.54 12.02 -9.57
CA GLU A 193 -6.27 11.74 -10.81
C GLU A 193 -5.37 11.07 -11.86
N GLU A 194 -4.09 11.45 -11.91
CA GLU A 194 -3.08 10.78 -12.75
C GLU A 194 -2.89 9.33 -12.32
N GLY A 195 -2.90 9.05 -11.01
CA GLY A 195 -2.90 7.69 -10.48
C GLY A 195 -4.14 6.88 -10.90
N LEU A 196 -5.34 7.45 -10.81
CA LEU A 196 -6.57 6.80 -11.27
C LEU A 196 -6.54 6.48 -12.78
N GLN A 197 -6.07 7.43 -13.59
CA GLN A 197 -5.91 7.23 -15.02
C GLN A 197 -4.81 6.21 -15.34
N GLY A 198 -3.73 6.19 -14.56
CA GLY A 198 -2.67 5.18 -14.65
C GLY A 198 -3.18 3.77 -14.40
N VAL A 199 -4.02 3.58 -13.37
CA VAL A 199 -4.67 2.29 -13.06
C VAL A 199 -5.49 1.80 -14.25
N ARG A 200 -6.28 2.69 -14.86
CA ARG A 200 -7.07 2.40 -16.06
C ARG A 200 -6.16 1.97 -17.22
N ASN A 201 -5.11 2.73 -17.49
CA ASN A 201 -4.18 2.44 -18.58
C ASN A 201 -3.53 1.06 -18.42
N ILE A 202 -3.06 0.74 -17.20
CA ILE A 202 -2.43 -0.57 -16.89
C ILE A 202 -3.44 -1.71 -17.03
N LEU A 203 -4.61 -1.60 -16.40
CA LEU A 203 -5.61 -2.67 -16.40
C LEU A 203 -6.27 -2.88 -17.76
N TRP A 204 -6.29 -1.86 -18.63
CA TRP A 204 -6.96 -1.94 -19.93
C TRP A 204 -6.00 -2.17 -21.11
N ALA A 205 -4.70 -2.04 -20.91
CA ALA A 205 -3.70 -2.34 -21.95
C ALA A 205 -3.73 -3.81 -22.42
N VAL A 206 -4.21 -4.73 -21.58
CA VAL A 206 -4.12 -6.20 -21.78
C VAL A 206 -5.30 -6.78 -22.60
N GLY A 207 -6.11 -5.95 -23.26
CA GLY A 207 -7.37 -6.34 -23.92
C GLY A 207 -7.30 -7.32 -25.11
N GLY A 208 -6.20 -8.05 -25.32
CA GLY A 208 -5.95 -8.97 -26.44
C GLY A 208 -5.95 -10.47 -26.13
N GLY A 209 -6.15 -10.87 -24.87
CA GLY A 209 -6.34 -12.29 -24.49
C GLY A 209 -5.17 -12.89 -23.70
N GLY A 210 -5.45 -13.18 -22.42
CA GLY A 210 -4.55 -13.86 -21.50
C GLY A 210 -3.85 -12.92 -20.54
N ALA A 211 -3.68 -13.37 -19.31
CA ALA A 211 -2.97 -12.69 -18.22
C ALA A 211 -1.52 -12.37 -18.61
N ALA A 212 -1.31 -11.29 -19.37
CA ALA A 212 0.01 -10.70 -19.46
C ALA A 212 0.37 -10.21 -18.06
N ALA A 213 1.52 -10.65 -17.55
CA ALA A 213 2.07 -10.11 -16.32
C ALA A 213 2.14 -8.58 -16.47
N ILE A 214 1.58 -7.87 -15.49
CA ILE A 214 1.83 -6.44 -15.39
C ILE A 214 3.33 -6.32 -15.08
N ALA A 215 4.01 -5.40 -15.76
CA ALA A 215 5.43 -5.15 -15.51
C ALA A 215 5.70 -4.88 -14.01
N GLY A 216 6.94 -5.10 -13.56
CA GLY A 216 7.26 -4.92 -12.13
C GLY A 216 6.71 -6.01 -11.21
N SER A 217 6.53 -7.24 -11.71
CA SER A 217 6.16 -8.48 -11.00
C SER A 217 4.71 -8.59 -10.49
N PHE A 218 3.81 -7.69 -10.87
CA PHE A 218 2.41 -7.77 -10.49
C PHE A 218 1.61 -8.74 -11.37
N THR A 219 0.76 -9.57 -10.76
CA THR A 219 -0.40 -10.10 -11.48
C THR A 219 -1.48 -9.02 -11.60
N ARG A 220 -2.45 -9.21 -12.51
CA ARG A 220 -3.62 -8.32 -12.62
C ARG A 220 -4.35 -8.20 -11.28
N GLU A 221 -4.56 -9.34 -10.61
CA GLU A 221 -5.25 -9.42 -9.33
C GLU A 221 -4.47 -8.68 -8.24
N ASP A 222 -3.16 -8.91 -8.12
CA ASP A 222 -2.32 -8.24 -7.11
C ASP A 222 -2.35 -6.72 -7.28
N PHE A 223 -2.14 -6.22 -8.50
CA PHE A 223 -2.16 -4.79 -8.79
C PHE A 223 -3.53 -4.17 -8.48
N MET A 224 -4.62 -4.87 -8.85
CA MET A 224 -5.97 -4.36 -8.59
C MET A 224 -6.28 -4.33 -7.09
N ASN A 225 -5.90 -5.37 -6.35
CA ASN A 225 -6.09 -5.42 -4.90
C ASN A 225 -5.32 -4.29 -4.20
N GLU A 226 -4.07 -4.04 -4.58
CA GLU A 226 -3.28 -2.91 -4.06
C GLU A 226 -3.93 -1.56 -4.41
N ALA A 227 -4.35 -1.36 -5.66
CA ALA A 227 -5.03 -0.13 -6.07
C ALA A 227 -6.31 0.10 -5.25
N PHE A 228 -7.11 -0.95 -5.02
CA PHE A 228 -8.37 -0.87 -4.29
C PHE A 228 -8.19 -0.39 -2.84
N LEU A 229 -7.07 -0.67 -2.18
CA LEU A 229 -6.76 -0.16 -0.84
C LEU A 229 -6.67 1.38 -0.77
N HIS A 230 -6.34 2.01 -1.90
CA HIS A 230 -6.14 3.44 -2.06
C HIS A 230 -7.31 4.17 -2.73
N MET A 231 -8.34 3.44 -3.18
CA MET A 231 -9.51 3.99 -3.88
C MET A 231 -10.70 4.24 -2.94
N LYS A 232 -11.52 5.22 -3.32
CA LYS A 232 -12.87 5.44 -2.77
C LYS A 232 -13.83 4.41 -3.33
N ALA A 233 -14.95 4.20 -2.63
CA ALA A 233 -16.03 3.34 -3.12
C ALA A 233 -16.56 3.82 -4.49
N ALA A 234 -16.64 5.14 -4.69
CA ALA A 234 -17.00 5.78 -5.98
C ALA A 234 -16.09 5.38 -7.13
N GLU A 235 -14.79 5.41 -6.89
CA GLU A 235 -13.78 5.22 -7.92
C GLU A 235 -13.68 3.76 -8.35
N GLN A 236 -13.85 2.81 -7.40
CA GLN A 236 -13.88 1.38 -7.74
C GLN A 236 -15.09 1.03 -8.62
N VAL A 237 -16.26 1.58 -8.30
CA VAL A 237 -17.47 1.41 -9.13
C VAL A 237 -17.27 2.05 -10.51
N GLU A 238 -16.70 3.25 -10.58
CA GLU A 238 -16.44 3.91 -11.85
C GLU A 238 -15.44 3.14 -12.72
N LEU A 239 -14.35 2.62 -12.13
CA LEU A 239 -13.39 1.78 -12.83
C LEU A 239 -14.05 0.53 -13.43
N PHE A 240 -14.92 -0.14 -12.67
CA PHE A 240 -15.64 -1.32 -13.13
C PHE A 240 -16.62 -1.00 -14.27
N VAL A 241 -17.40 0.08 -14.12
CA VAL A 241 -18.37 0.51 -15.14
C VAL A 241 -17.67 0.98 -16.42
N ALA A 242 -16.53 1.67 -16.30
CA ALA A 242 -15.76 2.15 -17.43
C ALA A 242 -14.91 1.06 -18.09
N THR A 243 -14.81 -0.14 -17.51
CA THR A 243 -14.00 -1.23 -18.06
C THR A 243 -14.55 -1.66 -19.42
N PRO A 244 -13.72 -1.66 -20.48
CA PRO A 244 -14.11 -2.08 -21.81
C PRO A 244 -14.70 -3.50 -21.85
N SER A 245 -15.73 -3.72 -22.67
CA SER A 245 -16.45 -5.00 -22.74
C SER A 245 -15.62 -6.20 -23.23
N ASN A 246 -14.46 -5.96 -23.83
CA ASN A 246 -13.51 -7.00 -24.24
C ASN A 246 -12.64 -7.51 -23.08
N ILE A 247 -12.72 -6.89 -21.90
CA ILE A 247 -12.00 -7.29 -20.69
C ILE A 247 -13.02 -7.95 -19.75
N PRO A 248 -12.98 -9.28 -19.58
CA PRO A 248 -13.92 -9.96 -18.70
C PRO A 248 -13.62 -9.59 -17.23
N ALA A 249 -14.67 -9.21 -16.50
CA ALA A 249 -14.58 -9.00 -15.06
C ALA A 249 -14.38 -10.35 -14.34
N GLU A 250 -13.40 -10.41 -13.45
CA GLU A 250 -13.21 -11.58 -12.58
C GLU A 250 -14.18 -11.54 -11.39
N SER A 251 -14.40 -12.71 -10.76
CA SER A 251 -15.38 -12.83 -9.67
C SER A 251 -15.02 -11.98 -8.45
N PHE A 252 -13.73 -11.82 -8.16
CA PHE A 252 -13.27 -10.97 -7.06
C PHE A 252 -13.53 -9.48 -7.35
N GLU A 253 -13.36 -9.04 -8.60
CA GLU A 253 -13.61 -7.66 -9.04
C GLU A 253 -15.09 -7.30 -8.83
N ALA A 254 -15.98 -8.16 -9.34
CA ALA A 254 -17.43 -7.96 -9.20
C ALA A 254 -17.90 -8.01 -7.73
N TYR A 255 -17.30 -8.86 -6.89
CA TYR A 255 -17.60 -8.91 -5.46
C TYR A 255 -17.17 -7.63 -4.74
N GLY A 256 -15.95 -7.15 -4.98
CA GLY A 256 -15.44 -5.91 -4.41
C GLY A 256 -16.30 -4.71 -4.80
N VAL A 257 -16.71 -4.64 -6.07
CA VAL A 257 -17.57 -3.57 -6.60
C VAL A 257 -18.99 -3.64 -6.03
N ALA A 258 -19.54 -4.85 -5.81
CA ALA A 258 -20.83 -5.00 -5.14
C ALA A 258 -20.78 -4.44 -3.70
N LEU A 259 -19.69 -4.70 -2.96
CA LEU A 259 -19.47 -4.09 -1.65
C LEU A 259 -19.28 -2.56 -1.74
N ALA A 260 -18.64 -2.05 -2.80
CA ALA A 260 -18.47 -0.61 -3.04
C ALA A 260 -19.79 0.10 -3.32
N LEU A 261 -20.69 -0.54 -4.08
CA LEU A 261 -22.05 -0.08 -4.30
C LEU A 261 -22.84 0.00 -2.99
N VAL A 262 -22.74 -1.02 -2.13
CA VAL A 262 -23.38 -1.03 -0.80
C VAL A 262 -22.87 0.13 0.06
N ALA A 263 -21.55 0.32 0.13
CA ALA A 263 -20.96 1.40 0.91
C ALA A 263 -21.37 2.78 0.37
N GLN A 264 -21.34 2.99 -0.95
CA GLN A 264 -21.82 4.22 -1.58
C GLN A 264 -23.31 4.46 -1.32
N ALA A 265 -24.13 3.41 -1.41
CA ALA A 265 -25.55 3.50 -1.15
C ALA A 265 -25.80 4.01 0.27
N PHE A 266 -25.11 3.42 1.24
CA PHE A 266 -25.30 3.71 2.65
C PHE A 266 -24.76 5.09 3.05
N VAL A 267 -23.53 5.39 2.67
CA VAL A 267 -22.85 6.66 3.03
C VAL A 267 -23.46 7.81 2.23
N GLY A 268 -23.67 7.63 0.93
CA GLY A 268 -24.22 8.64 0.03
C GLY A 268 -25.75 8.75 0.05
N LYS A 269 -26.46 7.96 0.86
CA LYS A 269 -27.94 7.91 0.93
C LYS A 269 -28.59 7.64 -0.43
N LYS A 270 -27.98 6.73 -1.20
CA LYS A 270 -28.37 6.34 -2.57
C LYS A 270 -28.90 4.89 -2.60
N PRO A 271 -30.13 4.64 -2.11
CA PRO A 271 -30.65 3.28 -1.93
C PRO A 271 -30.82 2.47 -3.24
N HIS A 272 -30.91 3.14 -4.38
CA HIS A 272 -30.97 2.47 -5.70
C HIS A 272 -29.71 1.63 -5.99
N LEU A 273 -28.55 2.04 -5.48
CA LEU A 273 -27.30 1.31 -5.65
C LEU A 273 -27.29 -0.05 -4.91
N ILE A 274 -28.18 -0.25 -3.92
CA ILE A 274 -28.33 -1.56 -3.26
C ILE A 274 -28.88 -2.62 -4.23
N GLN A 275 -29.78 -2.22 -5.13
CA GLN A 275 -30.30 -3.13 -6.15
C GLN A 275 -29.21 -3.50 -7.16
N ASP A 276 -28.38 -2.54 -7.55
CA ASP A 276 -27.22 -2.78 -8.42
C ASP A 276 -26.22 -3.74 -7.75
N ALA A 277 -26.00 -3.61 -6.43
CA ALA A 277 -25.18 -4.54 -5.67
C ALA A 277 -25.78 -5.96 -5.61
N ASP A 278 -27.08 -6.11 -5.32
CA ASP A 278 -27.73 -7.44 -5.32
C ASP A 278 -27.68 -8.10 -6.70
N ASN A 279 -27.82 -7.31 -7.78
CA ASN A 279 -27.68 -7.82 -9.14
C ASN A 279 -26.29 -8.41 -9.40
N LEU A 280 -25.21 -7.77 -8.91
CA LEU A 280 -23.86 -8.31 -9.01
C LEU A 280 -23.68 -9.59 -8.17
N PHE A 281 -24.17 -9.62 -6.92
CA PHE A 281 -24.14 -10.85 -6.12
C PHE A 281 -24.93 -12.00 -6.77
N HIS A 282 -26.06 -11.68 -7.41
CA HIS A 282 -26.84 -12.66 -8.14
C HIS A 282 -26.09 -13.23 -9.36
N GLN A 283 -25.41 -12.37 -10.13
CA GLN A 283 -24.57 -12.81 -11.25
C GLN A 283 -23.42 -13.71 -10.78
N LEU A 284 -22.76 -13.37 -9.66
CA LEU A 284 -21.72 -14.20 -9.06
C LEU A 284 -22.24 -15.57 -8.63
N GLN A 285 -23.43 -15.61 -8.03
CA GLN A 285 -24.09 -16.85 -7.62
C GLN A 285 -24.41 -17.79 -8.81
N GLN A 286 -24.71 -17.23 -9.98
CA GLN A 286 -24.98 -18.01 -11.20
C GLN A 286 -23.71 -18.60 -11.83
N THR A 287 -22.55 -17.98 -11.59
CA THR A 287 -21.27 -18.30 -12.26
C THR A 287 -20.57 -19.56 -11.68
N LYS A 288 -21.27 -20.40 -10.90
CA LYS A 288 -20.76 -21.65 -10.28
C LYS A 288 -19.52 -21.45 -9.40
N VAL A 289 -19.45 -20.36 -8.65
CA VAL A 289 -18.50 -20.26 -7.53
C VAL A 289 -19.08 -21.08 -6.35
N GLU A 290 -18.27 -21.92 -5.69
CA GLU A 290 -18.66 -22.71 -4.50
C GLU A 290 -19.04 -21.86 -3.27
N VAL A 291 -19.07 -20.54 -3.41
CA VAL A 291 -19.32 -19.56 -2.34
C VAL A 291 -20.79 -19.16 -2.37
N ASP A 292 -21.46 -19.31 -1.23
CA ASP A 292 -22.84 -18.87 -1.03
C ASP A 292 -22.88 -17.37 -0.68
N PHE A 293 -23.58 -16.58 -1.49
CA PHE A 293 -23.79 -15.14 -1.30
C PHE A 293 -25.08 -14.81 -0.54
N ALA A 294 -25.73 -15.81 0.08
CA ALA A 294 -27.00 -15.63 0.77
C ALA A 294 -26.96 -14.59 1.90
N LEU A 295 -25.83 -14.43 2.60
CA LEU A 295 -25.66 -13.38 3.60
C LEU A 295 -25.75 -12.00 2.96
N GLU A 296 -24.92 -11.72 1.95
CA GLU A 296 -24.89 -10.43 1.25
C GLU A 296 -26.24 -10.08 0.63
N ARG A 297 -26.87 -11.04 -0.05
CA ARG A 297 -28.21 -10.85 -0.65
C ARG A 297 -29.29 -10.62 0.39
N GLY A 298 -29.25 -11.35 1.51
CA GLY A 298 -30.17 -11.13 2.63
C GLY A 298 -29.99 -9.77 3.29
N LEU A 299 -28.77 -9.26 3.38
CA LEU A 299 -28.47 -7.93 3.93
C LEU A 299 -28.80 -6.80 2.96
N CYS A 300 -28.62 -7.00 1.65
CA CYS A 300 -29.14 -6.10 0.63
C CYS A 300 -30.67 -5.99 0.70
N ALA A 301 -31.38 -7.12 0.80
CA ALA A 301 -32.83 -7.13 0.99
C ALA A 301 -33.26 -6.36 2.24
N LEU A 302 -32.52 -6.53 3.36
CA LEU A 302 -32.77 -5.77 4.59
C LEU A 302 -32.59 -4.25 4.39
N LEU A 303 -31.53 -3.82 3.70
CA LEU A 303 -31.26 -2.41 3.40
C LEU A 303 -32.36 -1.74 2.56
N VAL A 304 -33.06 -2.51 1.73
CA VAL A 304 -34.20 -2.07 0.91
C VAL A 304 -35.55 -2.32 1.60
N GLY A 305 -35.54 -2.82 2.85
CA GLY A 305 -36.76 -3.02 3.66
C GLY A 305 -37.52 -4.32 3.39
N GLU A 306 -37.00 -5.21 2.54
CA GLU A 306 -37.62 -6.48 2.17
C GLU A 306 -37.33 -7.57 3.22
N LEU A 307 -38.03 -7.49 4.35
CA LEU A 307 -37.80 -8.38 5.50
C LEU A 307 -38.06 -9.85 5.22
N ASP A 308 -39.08 -10.16 4.39
CA ASP A 308 -39.43 -11.54 4.08
C ASP A 308 -38.37 -12.19 3.18
N GLN A 309 -37.83 -11.44 2.20
CA GLN A 309 -36.71 -11.92 1.41
C GLN A 309 -35.44 -12.07 2.24
N CYS A 310 -35.14 -11.10 3.13
CA CYS A 310 -34.04 -11.20 4.07
C CYS A 310 -34.12 -12.48 4.92
N ARG A 311 -35.30 -12.81 5.45
CA ARG A 311 -35.52 -14.03 6.25
C ARG A 311 -35.34 -15.31 5.45
N SER A 312 -35.83 -15.33 4.23
CA SER A 312 -35.67 -16.47 3.32
C SER A 312 -34.20 -16.70 3.00
N TRP A 313 -33.46 -15.65 2.64
CA TRP A 313 -32.03 -15.71 2.34
C TRP A 313 -31.19 -16.12 3.55
N LEU A 314 -31.52 -15.66 4.75
CA LEU A 314 -30.80 -16.05 5.96
C LEU A 314 -31.24 -17.42 6.53
N GLY A 315 -32.19 -18.10 5.86
CA GLY A 315 -32.71 -19.39 6.31
C GLY A 315 -33.43 -19.34 7.66
N LEU A 316 -34.04 -18.19 7.99
CA LEU A 316 -34.78 -17.96 9.22
C LEU A 316 -36.19 -18.57 9.18
N ASP A 317 -36.73 -18.80 7.99
CA ASP A 317 -38.10 -19.30 7.81
C ASP A 317 -38.22 -20.83 7.94
N SER A 318 -37.12 -21.57 7.77
CA SER A 318 -37.09 -23.03 7.87
C SER A 318 -35.75 -23.54 8.39
N ASP A 319 -35.80 -24.48 9.33
CA ASP A 319 -34.62 -25.19 9.85
C ASP A 319 -33.94 -26.06 8.78
N SER A 320 -34.61 -26.36 7.67
CA SER A 320 -34.09 -27.14 6.54
C SER A 320 -33.60 -26.29 5.36
N SER A 321 -33.49 -24.96 5.53
CA SER A 321 -33.05 -24.08 4.45
C SER A 321 -31.59 -24.35 4.07
N PRO A 322 -31.24 -24.41 2.76
CA PRO A 322 -29.85 -24.60 2.33
C PRO A 322 -28.95 -23.41 2.67
N TYR A 323 -29.53 -22.22 2.87
CA TYR A 323 -28.81 -20.98 3.20
C TYR A 323 -28.61 -20.78 4.71
N ARG A 324 -29.14 -21.69 5.54
CA ARG A 324 -29.11 -21.55 6.98
C ARG A 324 -27.69 -21.73 7.51
N ASN A 325 -27.11 -20.66 8.03
CA ASN A 325 -25.81 -20.69 8.68
C ASN A 325 -25.98 -20.62 10.22
N PRO A 326 -25.63 -21.69 10.97
CA PRO A 326 -25.82 -21.73 12.42
C PRO A 326 -25.18 -20.55 13.16
N SER A 327 -24.00 -20.09 12.74
CA SER A 327 -23.29 -18.99 13.40
C SER A 327 -24.03 -17.66 13.27
N ILE A 328 -24.67 -17.43 12.11
CA ILE A 328 -25.48 -16.23 11.87
C ILE A 328 -26.79 -16.30 12.68
N ILE A 329 -27.41 -17.49 12.74
CA ILE A 329 -28.62 -17.71 13.54
C ILE A 329 -28.34 -17.47 15.01
N ASP A 330 -27.27 -18.05 15.56
CA ASP A 330 -26.88 -17.87 16.95
C ASP A 330 -26.63 -16.39 17.26
N PHE A 331 -25.89 -15.68 16.39
CA PHE A 331 -25.66 -14.24 16.52
C PHE A 331 -26.96 -13.42 16.53
N ILE A 332 -27.92 -13.73 15.65
CA ILE A 332 -29.22 -13.04 15.61
C ILE A 332 -30.02 -13.35 16.88
N MET A 333 -30.05 -14.61 17.31
CA MET A 333 -30.83 -15.06 18.47
C MET A 333 -30.29 -14.50 19.79
N GLU A 334 -28.97 -14.41 19.95
CA GLU A 334 -28.30 -13.78 21.09
C GLU A 334 -28.64 -12.28 21.22
N ASN A 335 -28.94 -11.62 20.09
CA ASN A 335 -29.23 -10.19 20.02
C ASN A 335 -30.72 -9.85 19.79
N ALA A 336 -31.63 -10.84 19.81
CA ALA A 336 -33.08 -10.70 19.60
C ALA A 336 -33.48 -9.92 18.31
N LEU A 337 -34.62 -9.20 18.29
CA LEU A 337 -35.07 -8.38 17.14
C LEU A 337 -33.99 -7.38 16.64
N PRO A 338 -33.18 -6.76 17.53
CA PRO A 338 -32.00 -5.98 17.13
C PRO A 338 -30.90 -6.78 16.41
N GLY A 339 -30.90 -8.10 16.46
CA GLY A 339 -29.84 -8.96 15.93
C GLY A 339 -29.60 -8.83 14.43
N LEU A 340 -30.66 -8.69 13.62
CA LEU A 340 -30.53 -8.42 12.19
C LEU A 340 -29.89 -7.05 11.91
N CYS A 341 -30.28 -6.04 12.70
CA CYS A 341 -29.72 -4.70 12.59
C CYS A 341 -28.26 -4.68 13.03
N LYS A 342 -27.93 -5.40 14.09
CA LYS A 342 -26.56 -5.55 14.57
C LYS A 342 -25.69 -6.31 13.59
N LEU A 343 -26.24 -7.33 12.94
CA LEU A 343 -25.57 -8.08 11.88
C LEU A 343 -25.26 -7.16 10.70
N LEU A 344 -26.24 -6.37 10.26
CA LEU A 344 -26.09 -5.41 9.18
C LEU A 344 -25.05 -4.31 9.51
N GLU A 345 -25.10 -3.71 10.70
CA GLU A 345 -24.08 -2.75 11.15
C GLU A 345 -22.69 -3.38 11.17
N THR A 346 -22.58 -4.63 11.63
CA THR A 346 -21.30 -5.34 11.68
C THR A 346 -20.77 -5.64 10.28
N TRP A 347 -21.66 -6.02 9.35
CA TRP A 347 -21.29 -6.27 7.96
C TRP A 347 -20.90 -4.99 7.23
N LEU A 348 -21.59 -3.87 7.45
CA LEU A 348 -21.26 -2.57 6.84
C LEU A 348 -19.90 -2.00 7.27
N VAL A 349 -19.32 -2.49 8.37
CA VAL A 349 -17.96 -2.14 8.81
C VAL A 349 -16.88 -2.86 7.99
N PHE A 350 -17.24 -3.91 7.23
CA PHE A 350 -16.31 -4.73 6.45
C PHE A 350 -15.84 -4.06 5.15
N PRO A 351 -16.68 -3.36 4.36
CA PRO A 351 -16.25 -2.61 3.17
C PRO A 351 -15.51 -1.32 3.55
N ARG A 352 -14.20 -1.44 3.83
CA ARG A 352 -13.33 -0.31 4.21
C ARG A 352 -12.66 0.31 2.99
N PHE A 353 -13.43 1.09 2.24
CA PHE A 353 -12.91 1.98 1.21
C PHE A 353 -12.19 3.16 1.85
N ARG A 354 -11.34 3.84 1.08
CA ARG A 354 -10.53 4.94 1.61
C ARG A 354 -11.37 6.06 2.23
N ASP A 355 -12.55 6.32 1.69
CA ASP A 355 -13.52 7.31 2.17
C ASP A 355 -14.44 6.81 3.30
N THR A 356 -14.47 5.50 3.58
CA THR A 356 -15.35 4.91 4.59
C THR A 356 -14.63 4.36 5.82
N LYS A 357 -13.29 4.33 5.81
CA LYS A 357 -12.43 3.74 6.88
C LYS A 357 -12.73 4.24 8.29
N GLU A 358 -13.06 5.52 8.47
CA GLU A 358 -13.32 6.13 9.79
C GLU A 358 -14.83 6.33 10.08
N THR A 359 -15.71 5.91 9.18
CA THR A 359 -17.14 6.14 9.32
C THR A 359 -17.74 5.14 10.31
N ASN A 360 -18.44 5.64 11.33
CA ASN A 360 -19.24 4.80 12.20
C ASN A 360 -20.63 4.58 11.58
N PHE A 361 -20.90 3.34 11.17
CA PHE A 361 -22.16 2.98 10.53
C PHE A 361 -23.28 2.84 11.56
N LYS A 362 -24.27 3.74 11.50
CA LYS A 362 -25.51 3.64 12.28
C LYS A 362 -26.70 3.54 11.34
N LEU A 363 -27.51 2.51 11.53
CA LEU A 363 -28.69 2.30 10.67
C LEU A 363 -29.71 3.45 10.77
N GLY A 364 -29.86 4.04 11.96
CA GLY A 364 -30.72 5.21 12.16
C GLY A 364 -30.39 6.34 11.19
N ASP A 365 -29.11 6.70 11.06
CA ASP A 365 -28.66 7.79 10.16
C ASP A 365 -28.98 7.50 8.68
N TYR A 366 -29.13 6.24 8.29
CA TYR A 366 -29.52 5.86 6.93
C TYR A 366 -31.04 5.90 6.72
N TYR A 367 -31.80 5.26 7.60
CA TYR A 367 -33.26 5.21 7.46
C TYR A 367 -33.96 6.52 7.85
N ASP A 368 -33.32 7.40 8.63
CA ASP A 368 -33.86 8.73 8.93
C ASP A 368 -33.67 9.73 7.77
N ASP A 369 -32.90 9.36 6.73
CA ASP A 369 -32.68 10.24 5.57
C ASP A 369 -33.95 10.33 4.68
N PRO A 370 -34.44 11.54 4.36
CA PRO A 370 -35.65 11.72 3.56
C PRO A 370 -35.57 11.12 2.14
N THR A 371 -34.39 11.03 1.55
CA THR A 371 -34.18 10.45 0.22
C THR A 371 -34.37 8.94 0.27
N VAL A 372 -33.80 8.31 1.30
CA VAL A 372 -33.95 6.87 1.55
C VAL A 372 -35.42 6.53 1.81
N LEU A 373 -36.07 7.25 2.71
CA LEU A 373 -37.48 7.05 3.03
C LEU A 373 -38.38 7.12 1.80
N ARG A 374 -38.25 8.18 0.98
CA ARG A 374 -39.05 8.35 -0.25
C ARG A 374 -38.83 7.22 -1.25
N TYR A 375 -37.61 6.69 -1.33
CA TYR A 375 -37.31 5.58 -2.22
C TYR A 375 -37.97 4.28 -1.74
N LEU A 376 -37.90 3.98 -0.44
CA LEU A 376 -38.53 2.81 0.17
C LEU A 376 -40.07 2.87 0.05
N GLU A 377 -40.66 4.04 0.28
CA GLU A 377 -42.11 4.29 0.08
C GLU A 377 -42.58 4.10 -1.37
N ARG A 378 -41.66 4.14 -2.34
CA ARG A 378 -41.96 3.91 -3.76
C ARG A 378 -41.86 2.43 -4.15
N LEU A 379 -41.06 1.64 -3.44
CA LEU A 379 -40.90 0.21 -3.67
C LEU A 379 -42.04 -0.60 -3.04
N GLU A 380 -42.59 -0.16 -1.91
CA GLU A 380 -43.76 -0.76 -1.27
C GLU A 380 -44.75 0.30 -0.76
N SER A 381 -46.05 -0.04 -0.69
CA SER A 381 -47.08 0.89 -0.19
C SER A 381 -46.68 1.49 1.17
N PRO A 382 -46.97 2.78 1.45
CA PRO A 382 -46.42 3.54 2.57
C PRO A 382 -46.60 2.92 3.98
N LEU A 383 -47.49 1.92 4.15
CA LEU A 383 -47.64 1.17 5.41
C LEU A 383 -46.55 0.12 5.66
N ALA A 384 -45.98 -0.50 4.62
CA ALA A 384 -45.00 -1.57 4.76
C ALA A 384 -43.60 -1.01 5.06
N ALA A 385 -43.21 0.07 4.39
CA ALA A 385 -41.99 0.82 4.70
C ALA A 385 -41.99 1.35 6.15
N ALA A 386 -43.10 1.96 6.60
CA ALA A 386 -43.25 2.42 7.98
C ALA A 386 -43.23 1.27 9.02
N ALA A 387 -43.76 0.09 8.66
CA ALA A 387 -43.71 -1.11 9.50
C ALA A 387 -42.32 -1.77 9.53
N ALA A 388 -41.58 -1.76 8.42
CA ALA A 388 -40.20 -2.23 8.35
C ALA A 388 -39.30 -1.33 9.20
N ILE A 389 -39.41 -0.01 9.07
CA ILE A 389 -38.66 0.99 9.89
C ILE A 389 -39.02 0.85 11.39
N ALA A 390 -40.30 0.66 11.72
CA ALA A 390 -40.73 0.43 13.10
C ALA A 390 -40.28 -0.93 13.68
N LYS A 391 -40.13 -1.97 12.85
CA LYS A 391 -39.62 -3.29 13.25
C LYS A 391 -38.09 -3.36 13.34
N ILE A 392 -37.37 -2.56 12.56
CA ILE A 392 -35.91 -2.43 12.55
C ILE A 392 -35.40 -1.67 13.81
N GLY A 393 -36.29 -1.02 14.57
CA GLY A 393 -35.95 -0.47 15.90
C GLY A 393 -35.01 0.75 15.86
N ALA A 394 -34.84 1.38 14.71
CA ALA A 394 -33.81 2.41 14.49
C ALA A 394 -34.24 3.87 14.76
N VAL A 395 -35.48 4.16 15.19
CA VAL A 395 -35.94 5.56 15.37
C VAL A 395 -36.37 5.88 16.80
N GLN A 396 -35.74 6.90 17.38
CA GLN A 396 -36.14 7.51 18.67
C GLN A 396 -37.59 8.03 18.61
N ALA A 397 -38.32 7.76 19.70
CA ALA A 397 -39.57 8.33 20.25
C ALA A 397 -40.53 9.25 19.44
N SER A 398 -40.09 10.06 18.48
CA SER A 398 -40.90 11.04 17.75
C SER A 398 -41.85 10.40 16.73
N VAL A 399 -41.42 9.36 16.00
CA VAL A 399 -42.26 8.63 15.02
C VAL A 399 -43.29 7.71 15.72
N ILE A 400 -42.95 7.19 16.90
CA ILE A 400 -43.88 6.43 17.76
C ILE A 400 -45.09 7.28 18.17
N LYS A 401 -44.92 8.61 18.27
CA LYS A 401 -46.01 9.54 18.62
C LYS A 401 -46.98 9.78 17.45
N ALA A 402 -46.49 9.69 16.21
CA ALA A 402 -47.31 9.75 15.00
C ALA A 402 -48.08 8.42 14.77
N LEU A 403 -47.42 7.28 15.00
CA LEU A 403 -48.03 5.95 14.89
C LEU A 403 -49.12 5.69 15.95
N LYS A 404 -48.99 6.26 17.16
CA LYS A 404 -50.01 6.16 18.23
C LYS A 404 -51.34 6.86 17.92
N ARG A 405 -51.40 7.74 16.91
CA ARG A 405 -52.64 8.41 16.49
C ARG A 405 -53.48 7.58 15.51
N VAL A 406 -52.88 6.59 14.84
CA VAL A 406 -53.49 5.89 13.71
C VAL A 406 -54.03 4.50 14.09
N PHE A 407 -53.63 3.93 15.24
CA PHE A 407 -54.08 2.61 15.68
C PHE A 407 -54.63 2.60 17.11
N PRO A 408 -55.95 2.80 17.32
CA PRO A 408 -56.60 2.39 18.55
C PRO A 408 -56.91 0.89 18.45
N ALA A 409 -56.27 0.11 19.32
CA ALA A 409 -56.57 -1.29 19.64
C ALA A 409 -56.23 -2.34 18.56
N SER A 410 -55.02 -2.91 18.63
CA SER A 410 -54.77 -4.37 18.56
C SER A 410 -53.28 -4.72 18.56
N VAL A 411 -52.54 -4.35 19.62
CA VAL A 411 -51.27 -5.03 19.97
C VAL A 411 -51.15 -5.07 21.50
N LYS A 412 -51.61 -6.17 22.09
CA LYS A 412 -51.27 -6.57 23.46
C LYS A 412 -50.77 -8.02 23.40
N ILE A 413 -49.46 -8.19 23.26
CA ILE A 413 -48.60 -9.26 23.82
C ILE A 413 -47.19 -8.63 23.80
N MET A 414 -46.92 -7.76 24.78
CA MET A 414 -46.18 -8.02 26.03
C MET A 414 -44.66 -7.77 25.86
N CYS A 415 -44.29 -6.49 25.97
CA CYS A 415 -43.01 -6.09 26.54
C CYS A 415 -43.08 -6.21 28.06
N ALA A 416 -42.09 -6.84 28.69
CA ALA A 416 -41.76 -6.61 30.11
C ALA A 416 -40.30 -7.02 30.35
N GLY A 417 -39.47 -6.08 30.86
CA GLY A 417 -38.12 -6.36 31.35
C GLY A 417 -37.04 -5.35 30.91
N VAL A 418 -37.16 -4.09 31.33
CA VAL A 418 -36.03 -3.14 31.35
C VAL A 418 -35.40 -3.17 32.74
N ALA A 419 -34.08 -3.38 32.85
CA ALA A 419 -33.14 -2.47 33.54
C ALA A 419 -31.77 -3.11 33.87
N ILE A 420 -30.73 -2.56 33.22
CA ILE A 420 -29.43 -2.12 33.76
C ILE A 420 -28.51 -3.16 34.46
N GLY A 421 -27.31 -3.34 33.88
CA GLY A 421 -26.13 -3.82 34.64
C GLY A 421 -24.95 -4.24 33.76
N LEU A 422 -24.06 -3.29 33.46
CA LEU A 422 -22.62 -3.47 33.15
C LEU A 422 -22.11 -4.91 32.95
N ILE A 423 -21.90 -5.34 31.71
CA ILE A 423 -20.73 -6.19 31.35
C ILE A 423 -20.18 -5.70 30.02
N THR A 424 -19.20 -4.82 30.13
CA THR A 424 -18.16 -4.59 29.15
C THR A 424 -17.36 -5.88 28.92
N LEU A 425 -17.06 -6.16 27.64
CA LEU A 425 -15.81 -6.79 27.20
C LEU A 425 -15.59 -8.30 27.48
N ALA A 426 -16.45 -9.19 26.95
CA ALA A 426 -16.07 -10.60 26.72
C ALA A 426 -17.09 -11.31 25.81
N GLY A 427 -16.91 -11.26 24.48
CA GLY A 427 -17.86 -11.94 23.58
C GLY A 427 -17.45 -12.08 22.11
N LEU A 428 -16.33 -11.51 21.66
CA LEU A 428 -15.78 -11.76 20.33
C LEU A 428 -14.59 -12.73 20.45
N LYS A 429 -14.90 -14.02 20.65
CA LYS A 429 -13.90 -15.08 20.64
C LYS A 429 -14.44 -16.39 20.06
N ILE A 430 -15.26 -16.35 19.02
CA ILE A 430 -15.69 -17.57 18.31
C ILE A 430 -15.73 -17.32 16.80
N LEU A 431 -14.55 -17.25 16.21
CA LEU A 431 -14.21 -17.73 14.85
C LEU A 431 -12.71 -17.44 14.67
N PRO A 432 -11.85 -18.45 14.45
CA PRO A 432 -10.46 -18.18 14.10
C PRO A 432 -10.45 -17.43 12.76
N PRO A 433 -9.80 -16.25 12.64
CA PRO A 433 -9.64 -15.60 11.34
C PRO A 433 -8.96 -16.58 10.37
N LYS A 434 -9.36 -16.63 9.09
CA LYS A 434 -8.55 -17.37 8.10
C LYS A 434 -7.16 -16.72 8.01
N MET A 435 -6.10 -17.52 7.90
CA MET A 435 -4.73 -16.96 7.84
C MET A 435 -4.60 -16.00 6.66
N SER A 436 -3.95 -14.86 6.87
CA SER A 436 -3.52 -13.91 5.85
C SER A 436 -2.14 -13.36 6.23
N ALA A 437 -1.45 -12.70 5.30
CA ALA A 437 -0.18 -12.02 5.59
C ALA A 437 -0.31 -11.04 6.77
N MET A 438 -1.42 -10.30 6.83
CA MET A 438 -1.73 -9.38 7.93
C MET A 438 -1.89 -10.09 9.29
N VAL A 439 -2.56 -11.25 9.32
CA VAL A 439 -2.72 -12.04 10.56
C VAL A 439 -1.38 -12.65 10.97
N ALA A 440 -0.58 -13.14 10.02
CA ALA A 440 0.76 -13.65 10.26
C ALA A 440 1.67 -12.55 10.83
N GLU A 441 1.68 -11.36 10.22
CA GLU A 441 2.43 -10.20 10.69
C GLU A 441 2.02 -9.80 12.11
N ALA A 442 0.72 -9.70 12.37
CA ALA A 442 0.20 -9.37 13.69
C ALA A 442 0.62 -10.40 14.75
N LEU A 443 0.63 -11.70 14.41
CA LEU A 443 1.10 -12.76 15.32
C LEU A 443 2.60 -12.68 15.58
N VAL A 444 3.42 -12.45 14.56
CA VAL A 444 4.87 -12.32 14.71
C VAL A 444 5.21 -11.07 15.50
N ARG A 445 4.57 -9.91 15.23
CA ARG A 445 4.72 -8.69 16.03
C ARG A 445 4.30 -8.91 17.49
N LYS A 446 3.17 -9.57 17.71
CA LYS A 446 2.71 -9.93 19.06
C LYS A 446 3.73 -10.83 19.76
N TRP A 447 4.31 -11.79 19.04
CA TRP A 447 5.38 -12.63 19.56
C TRP A 447 6.61 -11.82 19.96
N GLN A 448 7.14 -10.96 19.07
CA GLN A 448 8.31 -10.13 19.39
C GLN A 448 8.08 -9.21 20.59
N TYR A 449 6.88 -8.64 20.70
CA TYR A 449 6.49 -7.85 21.87
C TYR A 449 6.42 -8.68 23.15
N ILE A 450 5.83 -9.88 23.12
CA ILE A 450 5.78 -10.75 24.29
C ILE A 450 7.19 -11.25 24.66
N LYS A 451 8.06 -11.51 23.67
CA LYS A 451 9.47 -11.85 23.87
C LYS A 451 10.20 -10.74 24.62
N SER A 452 10.05 -9.47 24.23
CA SER A 452 10.70 -8.36 24.94
C SER A 452 10.20 -8.22 26.38
N GLN A 453 8.93 -8.50 26.65
CA GLN A 453 8.35 -8.48 28.00
C GLN A 453 8.79 -9.67 28.87
N ALA A 454 8.97 -10.84 28.27
CA ALA A 454 9.39 -12.05 28.98
C ALA A 454 10.89 -12.02 29.36
N PHE A 455 11.73 -11.39 28.52
CA PHE A 455 13.17 -11.29 28.73
C PHE A 455 13.60 -9.93 29.31
N GLY A 456 12.71 -8.95 29.34
CA GLY A 456 12.92 -7.65 29.97
C GLY A 456 12.87 -7.73 31.51
N PRO A 457 13.02 -6.58 32.19
CA PRO A 457 13.23 -6.52 33.65
C PRO A 457 12.05 -7.07 34.48
N ASP A 458 10.83 -7.06 33.92
CA ASP A 458 9.63 -7.53 34.61
C ASP A 458 9.38 -9.05 34.50
N HIS A 459 10.20 -9.77 33.71
CA HIS A 459 10.13 -11.23 33.53
C HIS A 459 8.70 -11.78 33.40
N CYS A 460 7.94 -11.26 32.42
CA CYS A 460 6.53 -11.59 32.23
C CYS A 460 6.28 -12.96 31.55
N LEU A 461 6.81 -14.06 32.12
CA LEU A 461 6.74 -15.41 31.52
C LEU A 461 5.31 -15.89 31.24
N GLY A 462 4.35 -15.54 32.09
CA GLY A 462 2.95 -15.97 31.97
C GLY A 462 2.23 -15.50 30.69
N ARG A 463 2.84 -14.58 29.94
CA ARG A 463 2.32 -14.07 28.66
C ARG A 463 2.75 -14.90 27.45
N LEU A 464 3.78 -15.75 27.58
CA LEU A 464 4.28 -16.59 26.47
C LEU A 464 3.18 -17.48 25.88
N GLN A 465 2.31 -18.04 26.72
CA GLN A 465 1.18 -18.88 26.32
C GLN A 465 0.08 -18.15 25.52
N GLU A 466 0.09 -16.81 25.48
CA GLU A 466 -0.85 -16.00 24.70
C GLU A 466 -0.57 -16.04 23.18
N VAL A 467 0.63 -16.48 22.78
CA VAL A 467 1.10 -16.47 21.39
C VAL A 467 1.87 -17.74 21.01
N LEU A 468 2.50 -18.42 21.97
CA LEU A 468 3.22 -19.68 21.75
C LEU A 468 2.39 -20.89 22.21
N ASP A 469 2.64 -22.02 21.57
CA ASP A 469 2.18 -23.34 22.01
C ASP A 469 3.26 -24.40 21.71
N GLY A 470 3.02 -25.66 22.06
CA GLY A 470 3.90 -26.78 21.68
C GLY A 470 5.36 -26.63 22.15
N GLU A 471 6.31 -27.03 21.30
CA GLU A 471 7.74 -26.99 21.62
C GLU A 471 8.28 -25.58 21.76
N MET A 472 7.80 -24.65 20.92
CA MET A 472 8.18 -23.24 20.99
C MET A 472 7.85 -22.65 22.37
N LEU A 473 6.65 -22.89 22.92
CA LEU A 473 6.30 -22.40 24.25
C LEU A 473 7.23 -22.96 25.33
N LYS A 474 7.53 -24.26 25.28
CA LYS A 474 8.40 -24.90 26.25
C LYS A 474 9.81 -24.31 26.22
N ILE A 475 10.45 -24.28 25.05
CA ILE A 475 11.83 -23.79 24.88
C ILE A 475 11.98 -22.35 25.36
N TRP A 476 11.04 -21.47 24.97
CA TRP A 476 11.11 -20.06 25.32
C TRP A 476 10.73 -19.77 26.77
N THR A 477 9.88 -20.59 27.39
CA THR A 477 9.59 -20.50 28.83
C THR A 477 10.80 -20.91 29.66
N ASP A 478 11.43 -22.04 29.31
CA ASP A 478 12.62 -22.54 30.03
C ASP A 478 13.78 -21.53 29.94
N ARG A 479 14.03 -20.97 28.75
CA ARG A 479 15.06 -19.93 28.55
C ARG A 479 14.77 -18.64 29.33
N ALA A 480 13.52 -18.17 29.30
CA ALA A 480 13.15 -16.96 30.03
C ALA A 480 13.26 -17.17 31.56
N ALA A 481 12.93 -18.36 32.06
CA ALA A 481 13.07 -18.72 33.46
C ALA A 481 14.54 -18.76 33.89
N GLU A 482 15.41 -19.39 33.10
CA GLU A 482 16.86 -19.42 33.36
C GLU A 482 17.47 -18.01 33.45
N ILE A 483 17.11 -17.13 32.50
CA ILE A 483 17.59 -15.73 32.49
C ILE A 483 17.09 -14.95 33.70
N ALA A 484 15.84 -15.17 34.12
CA ALA A 484 15.28 -14.57 35.33
C ALA A 484 15.98 -15.06 36.59
N GLU A 485 16.30 -16.36 36.69
CA GLU A 485 17.07 -16.93 37.81
C GLU A 485 18.49 -16.38 37.90
N LEU A 486 19.12 -16.11 36.74
CA LEU A 486 20.44 -15.48 36.65
C LEU A 486 20.40 -13.96 36.92
N GLY A 487 19.22 -13.36 37.02
CA GLY A 487 19.03 -11.92 37.24
C GLY A 487 19.46 -11.06 36.04
N TRP A 488 19.42 -11.63 34.83
CA TRP A 488 19.76 -10.92 33.60
C TRP A 488 18.49 -10.43 32.90
N SER A 489 18.56 -9.30 32.21
CA SER A 489 17.45 -8.77 31.42
C SER A 489 17.93 -8.27 30.06
N TYR A 490 17.12 -8.48 29.03
CA TYR A 490 17.39 -8.07 27.65
C TYR A 490 16.25 -7.20 27.14
N ASP A 491 16.59 -5.96 26.78
CA ASP A 491 15.64 -5.00 26.19
C ASP A 491 15.63 -5.16 24.67
N TYR A 492 14.81 -6.09 24.17
CA TYR A 492 14.63 -6.29 22.73
C TYR A 492 13.75 -5.19 22.13
N ASN A 493 14.25 -4.54 21.08
CA ASN A 493 13.51 -3.60 20.26
C ASN A 493 13.40 -4.14 18.83
N LEU A 494 12.17 -4.38 18.38
CA LEU A 494 11.89 -4.71 16.98
C LEU A 494 11.91 -3.40 16.16
N GLU A 495 12.89 -3.26 15.28
CA GLU A 495 13.03 -2.09 14.40
C GLU A 495 12.23 -2.27 13.11
N ASP A 496 12.31 -3.46 12.52
CA ASP A 496 11.62 -3.78 11.28
C ASP A 496 11.19 -5.25 11.23
N LEU A 497 10.13 -5.52 10.49
CA LEU A 497 9.58 -6.86 10.29
C LEU A 497 8.93 -6.93 8.92
N ASN A 498 9.44 -7.83 8.09
CA ASN A 498 8.88 -8.16 6.79
C ASN A 498 8.37 -9.60 6.78
N ILE A 499 7.18 -9.82 6.20
CA ILE A 499 6.67 -11.17 5.94
C ILE A 499 7.09 -11.55 4.52
N ASP A 500 8.01 -12.52 4.42
CA ASP A 500 8.58 -12.94 3.14
C ASP A 500 7.64 -13.91 2.42
N SER A 501 7.01 -14.84 3.15
CA SER A 501 6.00 -15.74 2.60
C SER A 501 5.03 -16.27 3.66
N VAL A 502 3.80 -16.59 3.24
CA VAL A 502 2.80 -17.29 4.07
C VAL A 502 2.21 -18.45 3.28
N THR A 503 2.50 -19.68 3.71
CA THR A 503 1.97 -20.91 3.10
C THR A 503 0.95 -21.55 4.03
N ILE A 504 -0.28 -21.72 3.57
CA ILE A 504 -1.40 -22.25 4.37
C ILE A 504 -1.64 -23.72 4.00
N SER A 505 -1.87 -24.58 4.99
CA SER A 505 -2.20 -25.98 4.75
C SER A 505 -3.57 -26.13 4.07
N GLN A 506 -3.79 -27.20 3.30
CA GLN A 506 -5.05 -27.45 2.58
C GLN A 506 -6.31 -27.44 3.48
N ASN A 507 -6.16 -27.78 4.76
CA ASN A 507 -7.26 -27.76 5.74
C ASN A 507 -7.45 -26.39 6.44
N GLY A 508 -6.66 -25.37 6.08
CA GLY A 508 -6.74 -24.00 6.61
C GLY A 508 -6.39 -23.84 8.09
N ARG A 509 -5.89 -24.89 8.75
CA ARG A 509 -5.64 -24.91 10.21
C ARG A 509 -4.19 -24.70 10.61
N ARG A 510 -3.26 -24.81 9.66
CA ARG A 510 -1.82 -24.56 9.87
C ARG A 510 -1.30 -23.57 8.85
N ALA A 511 -0.28 -22.83 9.24
CA ALA A 511 0.46 -21.96 8.33
C ALA A 511 1.95 -22.03 8.62
N VAL A 512 2.74 -21.89 7.56
CA VAL A 512 4.18 -21.66 7.63
C VAL A 512 4.42 -20.22 7.20
N VAL A 513 5.12 -19.46 8.04
CA VAL A 513 5.41 -18.04 7.84
C VAL A 513 6.91 -17.86 7.82
N GLU A 514 7.46 -17.38 6.71
CA GLU A 514 8.87 -16.98 6.62
C GLU A 514 8.94 -15.46 6.76
N THR A 515 9.80 -14.97 7.64
CA THR A 515 9.88 -13.55 7.99
C THR A 515 11.31 -13.11 8.22
N THR A 516 11.63 -11.92 7.73
CA THR A 516 12.88 -11.24 7.98
C THR A 516 12.68 -10.17 9.04
N LEU A 517 13.44 -10.28 10.12
CA LEU A 517 13.32 -9.48 11.33
C LEU A 517 14.58 -8.65 11.51
N LYS A 518 14.41 -7.39 11.92
CA LYS A 518 15.50 -6.52 12.35
C LYS A 518 15.26 -6.12 13.79
N GLU A 519 16.14 -6.55 14.69
CA GLU A 519 16.04 -6.23 16.11
C GLU A 519 17.36 -5.71 16.69
N SER A 520 17.24 -4.87 17.71
CA SER A 520 18.38 -4.36 18.48
C SER A 520 18.18 -4.59 19.97
N THR A 521 19.31 -4.67 20.68
CA THR A 521 19.34 -4.61 22.14
C THR A 521 20.36 -3.53 22.53
N PRO A 522 20.18 -2.81 23.65
CA PRO A 522 21.14 -1.78 24.08
C PRO A 522 22.58 -2.29 24.24
N GLN A 523 22.77 -3.60 24.42
CA GLN A 523 24.07 -4.23 24.66
C GLN A 523 24.73 -4.80 23.38
N HIS A 524 24.01 -4.88 22.25
CA HIS A 524 24.52 -5.46 21.00
C HIS A 524 24.14 -4.64 19.75
N ALA A 525 24.93 -4.76 18.69
CA ALA A 525 24.60 -4.14 17.40
C ALA A 525 23.31 -4.74 16.80
N THR A 526 22.57 -3.95 16.03
CA THR A 526 21.35 -4.36 15.33
C THR A 526 21.60 -5.62 14.49
N SER A 527 20.78 -6.64 14.67
CA SER A 527 20.84 -7.91 13.95
C SER A 527 19.63 -8.04 13.01
N THR A 528 19.90 -8.37 11.75
CA THR A 528 18.88 -8.72 10.76
C THR A 528 18.99 -10.22 10.46
N TYR A 529 17.90 -10.97 10.57
CA TYR A 529 17.88 -12.41 10.30
C TYR A 529 16.52 -12.87 9.79
N THR A 530 16.50 -13.98 9.07
CA THR A 530 15.27 -14.61 8.56
C THR A 530 14.95 -15.85 9.41
N THR A 531 13.68 -16.00 9.79
CA THR A 531 13.18 -17.13 10.56
C THR A 531 11.91 -17.69 9.93
N ARG A 532 11.73 -19.00 10.07
CA ARG A 532 10.52 -19.71 9.65
C ARG A 532 9.71 -20.15 10.87
N TYR A 533 8.46 -19.69 10.96
CA TYR A 533 7.52 -20.07 12.01
C TYR A 533 6.47 -21.06 11.50
N GLU A 534 6.21 -22.11 12.25
CA GLU A 534 5.03 -22.94 12.07
C GLU A 534 3.94 -22.52 13.06
N MET A 535 2.72 -22.36 12.55
CA MET A 535 1.58 -21.88 13.31
C MET A 535 0.40 -22.85 13.23
N SER A 536 -0.26 -23.07 14.36
CA SER A 536 -1.48 -23.87 14.47
C SER A 536 -2.43 -23.23 15.48
N GLY A 537 -3.71 -23.12 15.13
CA GLY A 537 -4.69 -22.41 15.98
C GLY A 537 -4.31 -20.95 16.26
N TRP A 538 -3.55 -20.32 15.35
CA TRP A 538 -2.99 -18.96 15.48
C TRP A 538 -2.07 -18.76 16.68
N LYS A 539 -1.35 -19.82 17.04
CA LYS A 539 -0.19 -19.77 17.92
C LYS A 539 1.03 -20.35 17.21
N ILE A 540 2.22 -19.86 17.56
CA ILE A 540 3.49 -20.35 17.04
C ILE A 540 3.86 -21.61 17.81
N ILE A 541 3.99 -22.73 17.09
CA ILE A 541 4.29 -24.05 17.66
C ILE A 541 5.74 -24.46 17.49
N GLU A 542 6.40 -23.99 16.43
CA GLU A 542 7.81 -24.23 16.12
C GLU A 542 8.42 -23.00 15.41
N GLY A 543 9.74 -22.84 15.52
CA GLY A 543 10.50 -21.78 14.85
C GLY A 543 11.91 -22.26 14.53
N ALA A 544 12.35 -22.05 13.27
CA ALA A 544 13.66 -22.44 12.75
C ALA A 544 14.45 -21.25 12.20
#